data_AF-A0A3P1V853-F1
#
_entry.id   AF-A0A3P1V853-F1
#
_cell.length_a   1.000
_cell.length_b   1.000
_cell.length_c   1.000
_cell.angle_alpha   90.00
_cell.angle_beta   90.00
_cell.angle_gamma   90.00
#
_symmetry.space_group_name_H-M   'P 1'
#
loop_
_entity.id
_entity.type
_entity.pdbx_description
1 polymer ?
#
loop_
_entity_poly.entity_id
_entity_poly.type
_entity_poly.pdbx_seq_one_letter_code
_entity_poly.pdbx_strand_id
1 'polypeptide(L)'
;MGRAPQSRTPAGEPASSPRAPDAAATIALTLRYFAGAAEAAGRQEERLEVPAGTTVAALREQLAGRSTRMATTISISSLLVNSRSVPTDSLQPLQDGDAIDILPPFAGG
;
A
#
# COMPACT_ATOMS: atom_id res chain seq x y z
N MET A 1 61.12 30.39 -2.74
CA MET A 1 61.47 29.01 -2.36
C MET A 1 60.71 28.67 -1.09
N GLY A 2 59.70 27.79 -1.15
CA GLY A 2 58.95 27.39 0.07
C GLY A 2 57.45 27.15 -0.10
N ARG A 3 57.10 26.17 -0.95
CA ARG A 3 55.98 25.21 -0.87
C ARG A 3 54.61 25.68 -0.32
N ALA A 4 53.59 25.47 -1.17
CA ALA A 4 52.17 25.39 -0.81
C ALA A 4 51.89 24.37 0.32
N PRO A 5 50.74 24.52 0.98
CA PRO A 5 49.87 23.38 1.18
C PRO A 5 48.53 23.55 0.46
N GLN A 6 48.25 22.62 -0.45
CA GLN A 6 46.90 22.33 -0.91
C GLN A 6 46.21 21.44 0.15
N SER A 7 44.90 21.61 0.32
CA SER A 7 43.88 20.54 0.21
C SER A 7 42.72 20.69 1.20
N ARG A 8 41.55 21.05 0.63
CA ARG A 8 40.37 20.17 0.56
C ARG A 8 39.70 19.77 1.90
N THR A 9 38.57 20.40 2.22
CA THR A 9 37.34 19.68 2.59
C THR A 9 36.12 20.61 2.40
N PRO A 10 35.05 20.19 1.69
CA PRO A 10 33.76 20.86 1.79
C PRO A 10 33.18 20.54 3.17
N ALA A 11 33.03 21.54 4.03
CA ALA A 11 32.24 21.38 5.25
C ALA A 11 30.80 21.18 4.81
N GLY A 12 30.33 19.95 5.01
CA GLY A 12 29.09 19.43 4.44
C GLY A 12 27.91 20.35 4.67
N GLU A 13 27.07 20.42 3.64
CA GLU A 13 25.66 20.71 3.83
C GLU A 13 25.15 19.92 5.04
N PRO A 14 24.32 20.54 5.90
CA PRO A 14 23.69 19.79 6.97
C PRO A 14 23.05 18.57 6.35
N ALA A 15 23.47 17.39 6.83
CA ALA A 15 22.85 16.12 6.55
C ALA A 15 21.35 16.36 6.49
N SER A 16 20.78 16.16 5.30
CA SER A 16 19.33 16.24 5.11
C SER A 16 18.74 15.47 6.27
N SER A 17 18.11 16.20 7.19
CA SER A 17 17.14 15.61 8.11
C SER A 17 16.30 14.68 7.25
N PRO A 18 15.93 13.46 7.71
CA PRO A 18 15.01 12.64 6.94
C PRO A 18 13.82 13.55 6.67
N ARG A 19 13.69 14.01 5.42
CA ARG A 19 12.63 14.92 5.01
C ARG A 19 11.40 14.17 5.44
N ALA A 20 10.65 14.73 6.39
CA ALA A 20 9.32 14.22 6.72
C ALA A 20 8.68 13.88 5.38
N PRO A 21 8.25 12.61 5.16
CA PRO A 21 7.99 12.08 3.83
C PRO A 21 7.18 13.12 3.07
N ASP A 22 7.83 13.66 2.04
CA ASP A 22 7.42 14.84 1.29
C ASP A 22 5.91 14.82 1.09
N ALA A 23 5.18 15.63 1.86
CA ALA A 23 3.72 15.75 1.89
C ALA A 23 3.00 14.57 1.20
N ALA A 24 3.06 13.39 1.81
CA ALA A 24 2.48 12.11 1.42
C ALA A 24 1.66 12.16 0.10
N ALA A 25 2.34 12.03 -1.04
CA ALA A 25 1.64 11.79 -2.30
C ALA A 25 0.69 10.60 -2.07
N THR A 26 -0.61 10.79 -2.24
CA THR A 26 -1.60 9.71 -2.16
C THR A 26 -1.85 9.13 -3.54
N ILE A 27 -2.18 7.85 -3.57
CA ILE A 27 -2.68 7.15 -4.74
C ILE A 27 -4.11 6.71 -4.46
N ALA A 28 -4.95 6.77 -5.48
CA ALA A 28 -6.33 6.34 -5.39
C ALA A 28 -6.49 4.96 -6.02
N LEU A 29 -6.99 4.02 -5.23
CA LEU A 29 -7.23 2.64 -5.60
C LEU A 29 -8.73 2.41 -5.78
N THR A 30 -9.11 1.47 -6.64
CA THR A 30 -10.49 1.02 -6.80
C THR A 30 -10.63 -0.36 -6.17
N LEU A 31 -11.27 -0.46 -5.02
CA LEU A 31 -11.48 -1.73 -4.33
C LEU A 31 -12.83 -2.30 -4.72
N ARG A 32 -12.83 -3.53 -5.23
CA ARG A 32 -14.03 -4.29 -5.60
C ARG A 32 -14.17 -5.48 -4.66
N TYR A 33 -15.24 -5.49 -3.90
CA TYR A 33 -15.54 -6.51 -2.91
C TYR A 33 -16.55 -7.50 -3.47
N PHE A 34 -16.27 -8.79 -3.30
CA PHE A 34 -17.16 -9.86 -3.77
C PHE A 34 -17.69 -10.69 -2.61
N ALA A 35 -18.91 -11.22 -2.77
CA ALA A 35 -19.57 -12.12 -1.81
C ALA A 35 -19.47 -11.63 -0.35
N GLY A 36 -18.92 -12.44 0.56
CA GLY A 36 -18.80 -12.11 1.98
C GLY A 36 -17.97 -10.84 2.27
N ALA A 37 -17.08 -10.44 1.37
CA ALA A 37 -16.32 -9.21 1.51
C ALA A 37 -17.18 -7.98 1.22
N ALA A 38 -18.11 -8.06 0.26
CA ALA A 38 -19.07 -6.98 -0.02
C ALA A 38 -20.01 -6.77 1.17
N GLU A 39 -20.47 -7.88 1.77
CA GLU A 39 -21.29 -7.87 2.98
C GLU A 39 -20.55 -7.28 4.19
N ALA A 40 -19.24 -7.55 4.30
CA ALA A 40 -18.40 -6.98 5.35
C ALA A 40 -18.08 -5.49 5.09
N ALA A 41 -17.93 -5.09 3.82
CA ALA A 41 -17.67 -3.71 3.41
C ALA A 41 -18.94 -2.84 3.38
N GLY A 42 -20.13 -3.46 3.31
CA GLY A 42 -21.41 -2.80 3.07
C GLY A 42 -21.59 -2.26 1.64
N ARG A 43 -20.68 -2.60 0.72
CA ARG A 43 -20.62 -2.09 -0.65
C ARG A 43 -19.81 -3.01 -1.54
N GLN A 44 -20.10 -2.98 -2.83
CA GLN A 44 -19.41 -3.79 -3.83
C GLN A 44 -18.16 -3.09 -4.38
N GLU A 45 -18.13 -1.77 -4.38
CA GLU A 45 -17.00 -0.99 -4.86
C GLU A 45 -16.76 0.23 -3.95
N GLU A 46 -15.49 0.57 -3.73
CA GLU A 46 -15.06 1.80 -3.05
C GLU A 46 -13.79 2.34 -3.72
N ARG A 47 -13.68 3.67 -3.83
CA ARG A 47 -12.40 4.34 -4.09
C ARG A 47 -11.69 4.62 -2.77
N LEU A 48 -10.47 4.10 -2.61
CA LEU A 48 -9.67 4.28 -1.39
C LEU A 48 -8.39 5.05 -1.71
N GLU A 49 -8.17 6.15 -1.01
CA GLU A 49 -6.93 6.91 -1.07
C GLU A 49 -5.94 6.37 -0.03
N VAL A 50 -4.76 5.98 -0.48
CA VAL A 50 -3.68 5.46 0.39
C VAL A 50 -2.38 6.21 0.10
N PRO A 51 -1.40 6.23 1.02
CA PRO A 51 -0.09 6.78 0.73
C PRO A 51 0.57 6.10 -0.49
N ALA A 52 1.23 6.87 -1.34
CA ALA A 52 2.06 6.33 -2.41
C ALA A 52 3.14 5.41 -1.81
N GLY A 53 3.37 4.28 -2.47
CA GLY A 53 4.22 3.22 -1.94
C GLY A 53 3.52 2.25 -0.98
N THR A 54 2.22 2.42 -0.73
CA THR A 54 1.42 1.39 -0.04
C THR A 54 1.51 0.08 -0.81
N THR A 55 1.83 -1.00 -0.09
CA THR A 55 1.93 -2.35 -0.66
C THR A 55 0.62 -3.12 -0.51
N VAL A 56 0.49 -4.24 -1.21
CA VAL A 56 -0.65 -5.15 -1.07
C VAL A 56 -0.81 -5.61 0.38
N ALA A 57 0.30 -5.98 1.04
CA ALA A 57 0.31 -6.39 2.44
C ALA A 57 -0.19 -5.26 3.36
N ALA A 58 0.29 -4.03 3.17
CA ALA A 58 -0.13 -2.87 3.97
C ALA A 58 -1.61 -2.53 3.75
N LEU A 59 -2.10 -2.59 2.50
CA LEU A 59 -3.51 -2.42 2.18
C LEU A 59 -4.37 -3.47 2.90
N ARG A 60 -3.92 -4.72 2.93
CA ARG A 60 -4.64 -5.81 3.58
C ARG A 60 -4.78 -5.58 5.08
N GLU A 61 -3.70 -5.16 5.74
CA GLU A 61 -3.71 -4.81 7.17
C GLU A 61 -4.64 -3.62 7.44
N GLN A 62 -4.64 -2.60 6.59
CA GLN A 62 -5.57 -1.47 6.72
C GLN A 62 -7.03 -1.90 6.61
N LEU A 63 -7.35 -2.79 5.65
CA LEU A 63 -8.71 -3.32 5.50
C LEU A 63 -9.12 -4.18 6.71
N ALA A 64 -8.22 -5.02 7.20
CA ALA A 64 -8.46 -5.83 8.39
C ALA A 64 -8.73 -4.96 9.64
N GLY A 65 -8.07 -3.80 9.75
CA GLY A 65 -8.28 -2.84 10.84
C GLY A 65 -9.66 -2.16 10.86
N ARG A 66 -10.46 -2.25 9.79
CA ARG A 66 -11.76 -1.55 9.71
C ARG A 66 -12.85 -2.18 10.59
N SER A 67 -12.87 -3.49 10.73
CA SER A 67 -13.90 -4.23 11.49
C SER A 67 -13.51 -5.69 11.66
N THR A 68 -13.95 -6.32 12.76
CA THR A 68 -13.68 -7.75 13.01
C THR A 68 -14.16 -8.66 11.87
N ARG A 69 -15.36 -8.38 11.31
CA ARG A 69 -15.89 -9.14 10.16
C ARG A 69 -15.00 -9.00 8.93
N MET A 70 -14.53 -7.77 8.64
CA MET A 70 -13.61 -7.51 7.54
C MET A 70 -12.27 -8.22 7.76
N ALA A 71 -11.71 -8.18 8.97
CA ALA A 71 -10.48 -8.89 9.32
C ALA A 71 -10.56 -10.39 9.03
N THR A 72 -11.63 -11.05 9.48
CA THR A 72 -11.83 -12.48 9.24
C THR A 72 -11.95 -12.78 7.76
N THR A 73 -12.75 -12.00 7.02
CA THR A 73 -12.93 -12.21 5.58
C THR A 73 -11.64 -11.96 4.81
N ILE A 74 -10.95 -10.86 5.08
CA ILE A 74 -9.69 -10.49 4.40
C ILE A 74 -8.59 -11.51 4.66
N SER A 75 -8.51 -12.08 5.87
CA SER A 75 -7.49 -13.07 6.21
C SER A 75 -7.56 -14.34 5.36
N ILE A 76 -8.75 -14.69 4.86
CA ILE A 76 -8.97 -15.87 4.01
C ILE A 76 -9.16 -15.51 2.53
N SER A 77 -9.25 -14.22 2.19
CA SER A 77 -9.53 -13.75 0.83
C SER A 77 -8.28 -13.73 -0.05
N SER A 78 -8.48 -13.96 -1.34
CA SER A 78 -7.49 -13.68 -2.37
C SER A 78 -7.63 -12.24 -2.86
N LEU A 79 -6.50 -11.55 -3.01
CA LEU A 79 -6.41 -10.20 -3.54
C LEU A 79 -5.89 -10.25 -4.97
N LEU A 80 -6.60 -9.64 -5.91
CA LEU A 80 -6.11 -9.46 -7.28
C LEU A 80 -5.86 -7.98 -7.52
N VAL A 81 -4.74 -7.67 -8.16
CA VAL A 81 -4.30 -6.33 -8.54
C VAL A 81 -4.43 -6.24 -10.05
N ASN A 82 -5.31 -5.39 -10.56
CA ASN A 82 -5.74 -5.34 -11.96
C ASN A 82 -6.07 -6.73 -12.52
N SER A 83 -6.89 -7.50 -11.81
CA SER A 83 -7.29 -8.87 -12.19
C SER A 83 -6.15 -9.89 -12.25
N ARG A 84 -4.95 -9.58 -11.70
CA ARG A 84 -3.86 -10.53 -11.50
C ARG A 84 -3.78 -10.93 -10.04
N SER A 85 -3.80 -12.24 -9.78
CA SER A 85 -3.59 -12.76 -8.42
C SER A 85 -2.19 -12.39 -7.95
N VAL A 86 -2.12 -11.73 -6.80
CA VAL A 86 -0.86 -11.37 -6.15
C VAL A 86 -0.75 -12.13 -4.83
N PRO A 87 0.47 -12.56 -4.46
CA PRO A 87 0.67 -13.13 -3.13
C PRO A 87 0.27 -12.10 -2.08
N THR A 88 -0.43 -12.57 -1.05
CA THR A 88 -1.06 -11.68 -0.07
C THR A 88 -0.04 -10.88 0.73
N ASP A 89 1.20 -11.41 0.87
CA ASP A 89 2.36 -10.76 1.50
C ASP A 89 3.21 -9.93 0.52
N SER A 90 2.69 -9.65 -0.69
CA SER A 90 3.45 -8.92 -1.69
C SER A 90 3.82 -7.52 -1.19
N LEU A 91 5.12 -7.26 -1.14
CA LEU A 91 5.68 -5.93 -0.90
C LEU A 91 5.73 -5.09 -2.18
N GLN A 92 5.10 -5.53 -3.27
CA GLN A 92 4.96 -4.73 -4.48
C GLN A 92 4.13 -3.47 -4.16
N PRO A 93 4.66 -2.26 -4.47
CA PRO A 93 3.91 -1.03 -4.28
C PRO A 93 2.74 -0.98 -5.27
N LEU A 94 1.59 -0.56 -4.77
CA LEU A 94 0.42 -0.24 -5.57
C LEU A 94 0.63 1.08 -6.30
N GLN A 95 -0.06 1.24 -7.42
CA GLN A 95 0.00 2.42 -8.25
C GLN A 95 -1.33 3.17 -8.23
N ASP A 96 -1.31 4.45 -8.59
CA ASP A 96 -2.55 5.22 -8.76
C ASP A 96 -3.44 4.60 -9.84
N GLY A 97 -4.73 4.50 -9.55
CA GLY A 97 -5.74 3.91 -10.41
C GLY A 97 -5.81 2.38 -10.37
N ASP A 98 -5.00 1.71 -9.55
CA ASP A 98 -5.01 0.25 -9.46
C ASP A 98 -6.36 -0.30 -8.97
N ALA A 99 -6.83 -1.37 -9.60
CA ALA A 99 -8.07 -2.06 -9.23
C ALA A 99 -7.78 -3.30 -8.38
N ILE A 100 -8.26 -3.31 -7.14
CA ILE A 100 -8.06 -4.37 -6.17
C ILE A 100 -9.34 -5.19 -6.04
N ASP A 101 -9.32 -6.45 -6.47
CA ASP A 101 -10.43 -7.38 -6.26
C ASP A 101 -10.22 -8.19 -4.98
N ILE A 102 -11.17 -8.10 -4.06
CA ILE A 102 -11.21 -8.89 -2.84
C ILE A 102 -12.15 -10.07 -3.07
N LEU A 103 -11.56 -11.24 -3.30
CA LEU A 103 -12.27 -12.49 -3.56
C LEU A 103 -12.15 -13.41 -2.33
N PRO A 104 -13.13 -13.39 -1.41
CA PRO A 104 -13.21 -14.42 -0.39
C PRO A 104 -13.41 -15.79 -1.06
N PRO A 105 -12.94 -16.87 -0.41
CA PRO A 105 -13.20 -18.21 -0.90
C PRO A 105 -14.72 -18.36 -1.04
N PHE A 106 -15.16 -18.88 -2.18
CA PHE A 106 -16.56 -19.19 -2.38
C PHE A 106 -16.97 -20.18 -1.29
N ALA A 107 -17.68 -19.69 -0.27
CA ALA A 107 -18.45 -20.54 0.62
C ALA A 107 -19.70 -20.99 -0.15
N GLY A 108 -19.48 -21.78 -1.20
CA GLY A 108 -20.54 -22.55 -1.84
C GLY A 108 -20.99 -23.59 -0.83
N GLY A 109 -22.19 -23.39 -0.27
CA GLY A 109 -22.94 -24.44 0.42
C GLY A 109 -23.51 -25.44 -0.57
#